data_AF-A0A3R7ELY4-F1
#
_entry.id   AF-A0A3R7ELY4-F1
#
_cell.length_a   1.000
_cell.length_b   1.000
_cell.length_c   1.000
_cell.angle_alpha   90.00
_cell.angle_beta   90.00
_cell.angle_gamma   90.00
#
_symmetry.space_group_name_H-M   'P 1'
#
loop_
_entity.id
_entity.type
_entity.pdbx_description
1 polymer ?
#
loop_
_entity_poly.entity_id
_entity_poly.type
_entity_poly.pdbx_seq_one_letter_code
_entity_poly.pdbx_strand_id
1 'polypeptide(L)'
;MEDHNPKRCLGDERLYASLCIIGFFLAYLFIGLSIASAPWFRWTKHALSDLGHALRPETALYFNFGLSISGLLIAIYAVTSLRRYSKYAGLTLTASAFSLQLVAVFDEIYGDV
;
A
#
# COMPACT_ATOMS: atom_id res chain seq x y z
N MET A 1 -22.95 -7.08 27.72
CA MET A 1 -21.68 -7.36 28.44
C MET A 1 -20.84 -8.20 27.51
N GLU A 2 -20.13 -7.56 26.58
CA GLU A 2 -19.13 -8.27 25.78
C GLU A 2 -18.07 -8.89 26.69
N ASP A 3 -17.82 -10.17 26.45
CA ASP A 3 -16.73 -10.95 27.05
C ASP A 3 -15.39 -10.23 26.79
N HIS A 4 -14.98 -9.43 27.77
CA HIS A 4 -13.72 -8.68 27.74
C HIS A 4 -12.57 -9.63 28.05
N ASN A 5 -12.24 -10.49 27.08
CA ASN A 5 -11.10 -11.39 27.16
C ASN A 5 -9.83 -10.65 26.67
N PRO A 6 -8.93 -10.23 27.58
CA PRO A 6 -7.73 -9.46 27.20
C PRO A 6 -6.79 -10.25 26.27
N LYS A 7 -6.86 -11.59 26.26
CA LYS A 7 -6.05 -12.43 25.37
C LYS A 7 -6.48 -12.33 23.91
N ARG A 8 -7.78 -12.12 23.64
CA ARG A 8 -8.29 -11.92 22.27
C ARG A 8 -7.83 -10.59 21.68
N CYS A 9 -7.91 -9.52 22.47
CA CYS A 9 -7.47 -8.19 22.05
C CYS A 9 -5.97 -8.17 21.66
N LEU A 10 -5.12 -8.81 22.47
CA LEU A 10 -3.68 -8.91 22.18
C LEU A 10 -3.38 -9.77 20.93
N GLY A 11 -4.17 -10.82 20.69
CA GLY A 11 -4.06 -11.66 19.49
C GLY A 11 -4.37 -10.87 18.22
N ASP A 12 -5.46 -10.11 18.23
CA ASP A 12 -5.90 -9.29 17.10
C ASP A 12 -4.87 -8.20 16.76
N GLU A 13 -4.30 -7.53 17.77
CA GLU A 13 -3.24 -6.52 17.56
C GLU A 13 -2.00 -7.10 16.87
N ARG A 14 -1.57 -8.30 17.28
CA ARG A 14 -0.44 -9.00 16.66
C ARG A 14 -0.74 -9.40 15.21
N LEU A 15 -1.97 -9.81 14.92
CA LEU A 15 -2.41 -10.13 13.56
C LEU A 15 -2.37 -8.88 12.67
N TYR A 16 -2.95 -7.77 13.12
CA TYR A 16 -2.93 -6.52 12.34
C TYR A 16 -1.51 -5.96 12.16
N ALA A 17 -0.65 -6.06 13.17
CA ALA A 17 0.75 -5.68 13.05
C ALA A 17 1.47 -6.55 12.01
N SER A 18 1.20 -7.85 11.98
CA SER A 18 1.76 -8.76 10.98
C SER A 18 1.29 -8.41 9.57
N LEU A 19 0.01 -8.06 9.39
CA LEU A 19 -0.53 -7.58 8.10
C LEU A 19 0.18 -6.30 7.63
N CYS A 20 0.47 -5.37 8.53
CA CYS A 20 1.22 -4.15 8.20
C CYS A 20 2.63 -4.48 7.71
N ILE A 21 3.34 -5.34 8.44
CA ILE A 21 4.70 -5.78 8.08
C ILE A 21 4.68 -6.47 6.70
N ILE A 22 3.77 -7.42 6.50
CA ILE A 22 3.58 -8.10 5.21
C ILE A 22 3.31 -7.07 4.11
N GLY A 23 2.41 -6.12 4.34
CA GLY A 23 2.08 -5.04 3.40
C GLY A 23 3.31 -4.23 2.98
N PHE A 24 4.15 -3.82 3.94
CA PHE A 24 5.40 -3.11 3.64
C PHE A 24 6.36 -3.94 2.78
N PHE A 25 6.57 -5.22 3.12
CA PHE A 25 7.43 -6.09 2.32
C PHE A 25 6.86 -6.32 0.92
N LEU A 26 5.54 -6.48 0.81
CA LEU A 26 4.85 -6.62 -0.47
C LEU A 26 5.04 -5.38 -1.34
N ALA A 27 4.90 -4.17 -0.78
CA ALA A 27 5.13 -2.93 -1.52
C ALA A 27 6.52 -2.91 -2.17
N TYR A 28 7.58 -3.13 -1.39
CA TYR A 28 8.95 -3.13 -1.91
C TYR A 28 9.21 -4.26 -2.90
N LEU A 29 8.65 -5.45 -2.66
CA LEU A 29 8.80 -6.58 -3.56
C LEU A 29 8.20 -6.28 -4.94
N PHE A 30 6.98 -5.76 -4.99
CA PHE A 30 6.31 -5.45 -6.25
C PHE A 30 6.90 -4.23 -6.96
N ILE A 31 7.35 -3.21 -6.22
CA ILE A 31 8.12 -2.09 -6.79
C ILE A 31 9.42 -2.62 -7.43
N GLY A 32 10.15 -3.48 -6.72
CA GLY A 32 11.39 -4.09 -7.24
C GLY A 32 11.13 -4.97 -8.47
N LEU A 33 10.05 -5.75 -8.46
CA LEU A 33 9.65 -6.58 -9.60
C LEU A 33 9.29 -5.71 -10.82
N SER A 34 8.57 -4.61 -10.60
CA SER A 34 8.23 -3.69 -11.68
C SER A 34 9.48 -3.00 -12.26
N ILE A 35 10.43 -2.58 -11.42
CA ILE A 35 11.72 -2.02 -11.87
C ILE A 35 12.52 -3.04 -12.66
N ALA A 36 12.60 -4.30 -12.19
CA ALA A 36 13.31 -5.37 -12.88
C ALA A 36 12.71 -5.68 -14.26
N SER A 37 11.39 -5.58 -14.39
CA SER A 37 10.66 -5.75 -15.65
C SER A 37 10.71 -4.51 -16.56
N ALA A 38 11.24 -3.39 -16.09
CA ALA A 38 11.28 -2.11 -16.81
C ALA A 38 12.72 -1.71 -17.19
N PRO A 39 13.33 -2.27 -18.24
CA PRO A 39 14.70 -1.91 -18.66
C PRO A 39 14.83 -0.45 -19.12
N TRP A 40 13.71 0.20 -19.45
CA TRP A 40 13.64 1.62 -19.80
C TRP A 40 13.63 2.54 -18.57
N PHE A 41 13.30 2.02 -17.39
CA PHE A 41 13.13 2.83 -16.20
C PHE A 41 14.47 3.31 -15.66
N ARG A 42 14.53 4.61 -15.37
CA ARG A 42 15.67 5.26 -14.76
C ARG A 42 15.17 6.15 -13.64
N TRP A 43 15.42 5.76 -12.39
CA TRP A 43 14.98 6.50 -11.20
C TRP A 43 15.44 7.97 -11.15
N THR A 44 16.50 8.33 -11.89
CA THR A 44 16.97 9.73 -12.00
C THR A 44 16.20 10.58 -13.02
N LYS A 45 15.43 9.95 -13.91
CA LYS A 45 14.72 10.61 -15.02
C LYS A 45 13.21 10.39 -14.98
N HIS A 46 12.75 9.32 -14.33
CA HIS A 46 11.37 8.86 -14.29
C HIS A 46 10.85 8.83 -12.87
N ALA A 47 9.57 9.15 -12.68
CA ALA A 47 8.92 9.00 -11.39
C ALA A 47 8.64 7.52 -11.11
N LEU A 48 8.58 7.13 -9.83
CA LEU A 48 8.21 5.75 -9.48
C LEU A 48 6.80 5.39 -9.98
N SER A 49 5.92 6.39 -10.09
CA SER A 49 4.57 6.21 -10.63
C SER A 49 4.55 5.88 -12.12
N ASP A 50 5.60 6.24 -12.89
CA ASP A 50 5.69 5.91 -14.32
C ASP A 50 5.71 4.38 -14.54
N LEU A 51 6.10 3.60 -13.53
CA LEU A 51 6.01 2.14 -13.60
C LEU A 51 4.56 1.65 -13.62
N GLY A 52 3.64 2.41 -13.03
CA GLY A 52 2.19 2.20 -13.03
C GLY A 52 1.51 2.56 -14.36
N HIS A 53 2.26 3.03 -15.34
CA HIS A 53 1.71 3.62 -16.55
C HIS A 53 0.98 2.58 -17.42
N ALA A 54 -0.32 2.74 -17.64
CA ALA A 54 -1.17 1.71 -18.24
C ALA A 54 -0.84 1.38 -19.71
N LEU A 55 -0.08 2.23 -20.43
CA LEU A 55 0.49 1.91 -21.74
C LEU A 55 1.62 0.86 -21.68
N ARG A 56 2.03 0.46 -20.47
CA ARG A 56 3.07 -0.54 -20.17
C ARG A 56 2.46 -1.65 -19.30
N PRO A 57 1.65 -2.54 -19.88
CA PRO A 57 0.79 -3.47 -19.11
C PRO A 57 1.59 -4.38 -18.18
N GLU A 58 2.77 -4.85 -18.60
CA GLU A 58 3.62 -5.73 -17.81
C GLU A 58 4.11 -5.05 -16.51
N THR A 59 4.63 -3.83 -16.59
CA THR A 59 5.17 -3.10 -15.43
C THR A 59 4.06 -2.52 -14.56
N ALA A 60 2.99 -2.04 -15.21
CA ALA A 60 1.84 -1.42 -14.56
C ALA A 60 1.06 -2.42 -13.72
N LEU A 61 0.89 -3.66 -14.21
CA LEU A 61 0.20 -4.69 -13.44
C LEU A 61 0.92 -4.96 -12.13
N TYR A 62 2.24 -5.20 -12.15
CA TYR A 62 3.00 -5.46 -10.93
C TYR A 62 3.00 -4.25 -9.99
N PHE A 63 3.21 -3.05 -10.51
CA PHE A 63 3.27 -1.83 -9.70
C PHE A 63 1.91 -1.50 -9.06
N ASN A 64 0.85 -1.40 -9.86
CA ASN A 64 -0.48 -1.00 -9.38
C ASN A 64 -1.10 -2.06 -8.50
N PHE A 65 -0.97 -3.35 -8.85
CA PHE A 65 -1.48 -4.43 -8.00
C PHE A 65 -0.75 -4.45 -6.65
N GLY A 66 0.58 -4.38 -6.68
CA GLY A 66 1.41 -4.38 -5.48
C GLY A 66 1.15 -3.19 -4.56
N LEU A 67 1.02 -1.99 -5.12
CA LEU A 67 0.76 -0.77 -4.38
C LEU A 67 -0.67 -0.76 -3.80
N SER A 68 -1.65 -1.27 -4.55
CA SER A 68 -3.04 -1.38 -4.08
C SER A 68 -3.19 -2.37 -2.93
N ILE A 69 -2.64 -3.59 -3.06
CA ILE A 69 -2.76 -4.62 -2.01
C ILE A 69 -1.98 -4.21 -0.75
N SER A 70 -0.77 -3.68 -0.89
CA SER A 70 0.02 -3.21 0.27
C SER A 70 -0.63 -2.01 0.95
N GLY A 71 -1.14 -1.05 0.18
CA GLY A 71 -1.89 0.09 0.70
C GLY A 71 -3.13 -0.34 1.48
N LEU A 72 -3.87 -1.34 1.00
CA LEU A 72 -5.02 -1.90 1.71
C LEU A 72 -4.61 -2.55 3.04
N LEU A 73 -3.56 -3.38 3.05
CA LEU A 73 -3.05 -4.04 4.26
C LEU A 73 -2.61 -3.03 5.33
N ILE A 74 -1.88 -1.98 4.91
CA ILE A 74 -1.41 -0.91 5.80
C ILE A 74 -2.60 -0.09 6.32
N ALA A 75 -3.59 0.21 5.47
CA ALA A 75 -4.81 0.92 5.88
C ALA A 75 -5.63 0.13 6.93
N ILE A 76 -5.75 -1.19 6.77
CA ILE A 76 -6.42 -2.06 7.76
C ILE A 76 -5.73 -1.93 9.12
N TYR A 77 -4.40 -2.00 9.18
CA TYR A 77 -3.65 -1.80 10.42
C TYR A 77 -3.84 -0.39 11.01
N ALA A 78 -3.77 0.63 10.16
CA ALA A 78 -3.89 2.02 10.56
C ALA A 78 -5.24 2.33 11.23
N VAL A 79 -6.34 1.80 10.66
CA VAL A 79 -7.71 2.02 11.17
C VAL A 79 -8.00 1.17 12.41
N THR A 80 -7.56 -0.09 12.45
CA THR A 80 -7.94 -1.04 13.51
C THR A 80 -7.08 -0.92 14.76
N SER A 81 -5.76 -0.83 14.59
CA SER A 81 -4.79 -0.94 15.68
C SER A 81 -4.13 0.41 15.96
N LEU A 82 -3.59 1.10 14.95
CA LEU A 82 -2.84 2.34 15.17
C LEU A 82 -3.74 3.49 15.69
N ARG A 83 -4.98 3.59 15.19
CA ARG A 83 -5.95 4.61 15.64
C ARG A 83 -6.35 4.46 17.12
N ARG A 84 -6.23 3.25 17.69
CA ARG A 84 -6.46 3.00 19.13
C ARG A 84 -5.33 3.59 19.99
N TYR A 85 -4.10 3.55 19.49
CA TYR A 85 -2.92 4.08 20.20
C TYR A 85 -2.74 5.59 19.98
N SER A 86 -2.81 6.05 18.74
CA SER A 86 -2.70 7.47 18.38
C SER A 86 -3.64 7.82 17.23
N LYS A 87 -4.64 8.65 17.52
CA LYS A 87 -5.67 9.06 16.56
C LYS A 87 -5.08 9.79 15.35
N TYR A 88 -4.12 10.70 15.57
CA TYR A 88 -3.51 11.50 14.51
C TYR A 88 -2.58 10.66 13.64
N ALA A 89 -1.77 9.78 14.23
CA ALA A 89 -0.89 8.88 13.47
C ALA A 89 -1.71 7.86 12.66
N GLY A 90 -2.76 7.30 13.24
CA GLY A 90 -3.70 6.42 12.53
C GLY A 90 -4.35 7.13 11.34
N LEU A 91 -4.86 8.35 11.54
CA LEU A 91 -5.53 9.10 10.47
C LEU A 91 -4.59 9.45 9.32
N THR A 92 -3.39 9.95 9.64
CA THR A 92 -2.38 10.31 8.63
C THR A 92 -1.92 9.07 7.85
N LEU A 93 -1.64 7.96 8.54
CA LEU A 93 -1.23 6.72 7.88
C LEU A 93 -2.35 6.15 6.99
N THR A 94 -3.60 6.16 7.45
CA THR A 94 -4.75 5.75 6.62
C THR A 94 -4.88 6.64 5.40
N ALA A 95 -4.76 7.96 5.55
CA ALA A 95 -4.85 8.91 4.44
C ALA A 95 -3.73 8.64 3.41
N SER A 96 -2.49 8.47 3.86
CA SER A 96 -1.36 8.13 2.98
C SER A 96 -1.56 6.79 2.27
N ALA A 97 -1.99 5.75 2.99
CA ALA A 97 -2.24 4.42 2.42
C ALA A 97 -3.37 4.43 1.39
N PHE A 98 -4.39 5.28 1.59
CA PHE A 98 -5.45 5.50 0.63
C PHE A 98 -4.98 6.30 -0.58
N SER A 99 -4.19 7.36 -0.38
CA SER A 99 -3.57 8.11 -1.48
C SER A 99 -2.69 7.23 -2.38
N LEU A 100 -1.92 6.30 -1.80
CA LEU A 100 -1.12 5.35 -2.57
C LEU A 100 -1.98 4.39 -3.41
N GLN A 101 -3.14 3.97 -2.88
CA GLN A 101 -4.11 3.19 -3.67
C GLN A 101 -4.68 4.02 -4.82
N LEU A 102 -4.95 5.32 -4.61
CA LEU A 102 -5.41 6.20 -5.68
C LEU A 102 -4.35 6.38 -6.77
N VAL A 103 -3.07 6.51 -6.41
CA VAL A 103 -1.96 6.54 -7.37
C VAL A 103 -1.91 5.24 -8.20
N ALA A 104 -2.20 4.09 -7.58
CA ALA A 104 -2.27 2.81 -8.28
C ALA A 104 -3.49 2.67 -9.22
N VAL A 105 -4.60 3.34 -8.91
CA VAL A 105 -5.87 3.21 -9.64
C VAL A 105 -6.01 4.28 -10.73
N PHE A 106 -5.65 5.52 -10.42
CA PHE A 106 -5.72 6.67 -11.31
C PHE A 106 -4.33 6.99 -11.84
N ASP A 107 -3.93 6.24 -12.85
CA ASP A 107 -2.71 6.50 -13.62
C ASP A 107 -2.91 7.64 -14.63
N GLU A 108 -1.83 8.25 -15.10
CA GLU A 108 -1.77 9.49 -15.91
C GLU A 108 -2.61 9.45 -17.22
N ILE A 109 -3.04 8.27 -17.69
CA ILE A 109 -3.89 8.11 -18.89
C ILE A 109 -5.20 8.90 -18.84
N TYR A 110 -5.71 9.24 -17.66
CA TYR A 110 -6.95 10.04 -17.55
C TYR A 110 -6.78 11.53 -17.92
N GLY A 111 -5.56 11.99 -18.23
CA GLY A 111 -5.26 13.38 -18.60
C GLY A 111 -5.21 13.68 -20.10
N ASP A 112 -5.29 12.67 -20.97
CA ASP A 112 -5.24 12.86 -22.43
C ASP A 112 -6.68 12.92 -22.99
N VAL A 113 -7.25 14.12 -23.02
CA VAL A 113 -8.53 14.46 -23.69
C VAL A 113 -8.37 15.61 -24.66
#